data_AF-A0A9Y3SBG6-F1
#
_entry.id   AF-A0A9Y3SBG6-F1
#
_cell.length_a   1.000
_cell.length_b   1.000
_cell.length_c   1.000
_cell.angle_alpha   90.00
_cell.angle_beta   90.00
_cell.angle_gamma   90.00
#
_symmetry.space_group_name_H-M   'P 1'
#
loop_
_entity.id
_entity.type
_entity.pdbx_description
1 polymer ?
#
loop_
_entity_poly.entity_id
_entity_poly.type
_entity_poly.pdbx_seq_one_letter_code
_entity_poly.pdbx_strand_id
1 'polypeptide(L)'
;LRFIFSGIGYATQVVIAYAAVSYIVIQAWAFFYLFSSFSAEIPWASCRNSWNTESCFEFDKANVSSNWTAAANATTPATEFWERRVLGISQGIEEIGSLRWDLALCLLLAWIICYFCVWKGVKSTGKVVYFTATFPYVMLVVLLARGLTLPGAINGLAFYLYPDPTRLVDPQVWMDAGAQVLFSFGICQGSLTALGSYNKYNNDCYKDTFVLCLVNGGSSFVAGFAIFSVLGFMSYEQGLPISEVAASGPGLAFIAYPRAVAMMPLPQLWAICFFIMVILLGADTQFVSLECLMTSVTDMFPNVFRRAYRRELLLLCLCSVCFFLGLLLVTEGGLYFLQLFDHYVCSGNNLLLLSVCQSIAIGWIYGESLKSESQILACLHRSG
;
A
#
# COMPACT_ATOMS: atom_id res chain seq x y z
N LEU A 1 -21.41 19.56 -22.51
CA LEU A 1 -20.92 19.50 -21.11
C LEU A 1 -20.74 18.06 -20.62
N ARG A 2 -21.80 17.24 -20.49
CA ARG A 2 -21.66 15.82 -20.09
C ARG A 2 -20.61 15.04 -20.91
N PHE A 3 -20.63 15.17 -22.24
CA PHE A 3 -19.66 14.48 -23.12
C PHE A 3 -18.20 14.98 -23.00
N ILE A 4 -17.97 16.24 -22.61
CA ILE A 4 -16.62 16.83 -22.56
C ILE A 4 -15.85 16.29 -21.34
N PHE A 5 -16.54 16.08 -20.22
CA PHE A 5 -15.92 15.62 -18.97
C PHE A 5 -16.00 14.11 -18.74
N SER A 6 -16.74 13.36 -19.58
CA SER A 6 -16.71 11.89 -19.55
C SER A 6 -15.30 11.31 -19.71
N GLY A 7 -14.42 12.00 -20.44
CA GLY A 7 -13.01 11.62 -20.60
C GLY A 7 -12.24 11.53 -19.28
N ILE A 8 -12.56 12.41 -18.31
CA ILE A 8 -11.96 12.38 -16.98
C ILE A 8 -12.34 11.10 -16.23
N GLY A 9 -13.61 10.67 -16.37
CA GLY A 9 -14.09 9.41 -15.80
C GLY A 9 -13.31 8.21 -16.37
N TYR A 10 -13.19 8.13 -17.70
CA TYR A 10 -12.41 7.06 -18.35
C TYR A 10 -10.94 7.06 -17.92
N ALA A 11 -10.30 8.23 -17.86
CA ALA A 11 -8.91 8.34 -17.40
C ALA A 11 -8.76 7.84 -15.95
N THR A 12 -9.68 8.21 -15.07
CA THR A 12 -9.72 7.75 -13.68
C THR A 12 -9.89 6.23 -13.59
N GLN A 13 -10.75 5.64 -14.43
CA GLN A 13 -10.96 4.20 -14.49
C GLN A 13 -9.73 3.43 -15.00
N VAL A 14 -8.97 4.02 -15.93
CA VAL A 14 -7.69 3.42 -16.37
C VAL A 14 -6.68 3.45 -15.23
N VAL A 15 -6.51 4.60 -14.56
CA VAL A 15 -5.58 4.72 -13.42
C VAL A 15 -5.89 3.72 -12.33
N ILE A 16 -7.16 3.60 -11.92
CA ILE A 16 -7.53 2.67 -10.86
C ILE A 16 -7.44 1.20 -11.28
N ALA A 17 -7.60 0.89 -12.57
CA ALA A 17 -7.33 -0.46 -13.08
C ALA A 17 -5.85 -0.83 -12.98
N TYR A 18 -4.94 0.09 -13.35
CA TYR A 18 -3.50 -0.10 -13.15
C TYR A 18 -3.15 -0.23 -11.66
N ALA A 19 -3.70 0.65 -10.82
CA ALA A 19 -3.49 0.59 -9.38
C ALA A 19 -3.98 -0.75 -8.79
N ALA A 20 -5.14 -1.26 -9.23
CA ALA A 20 -5.65 -2.55 -8.78
C ALA A 20 -4.68 -3.69 -9.14
N VAL A 21 -4.12 -3.68 -10.36
CA VAL A 21 -3.15 -4.69 -10.82
C VAL A 21 -1.82 -4.59 -10.07
N SER A 22 -1.28 -3.39 -9.83
CA SER A 22 0.01 -3.21 -9.17
C SER A 22 -0.06 -3.45 -7.66
N TYR A 23 -1.08 -2.93 -6.98
CA TYR A 23 -1.19 -3.07 -5.52
C TYR A 23 -1.40 -4.51 -5.06
N ILE A 24 -2.08 -5.34 -5.84
CA ILE A 24 -2.34 -6.73 -5.41
C ILE A 24 -1.07 -7.59 -5.46
N VAL A 25 -0.06 -7.17 -6.24
CA VAL A 25 1.27 -7.80 -6.24
C VAL A 25 1.96 -7.59 -4.89
N ILE A 26 1.78 -6.43 -4.25
CA ILE A 26 2.28 -6.18 -2.90
C ILE A 26 1.64 -7.15 -1.89
N GLN A 27 0.36 -7.46 -2.04
CA GLN A 27 -0.28 -8.50 -1.23
C GLN A 27 0.28 -9.89 -1.51
N ALA A 28 0.59 -10.22 -2.77
CA ALA A 28 1.21 -11.50 -3.11
C ALA A 28 2.58 -11.66 -2.42
N TRP A 29 3.39 -10.60 -2.37
CA TRP A 29 4.63 -10.59 -1.59
C TRP A 29 4.34 -10.78 -0.09
N ALA A 30 3.37 -10.06 0.47
CA ALA A 30 3.02 -10.20 1.88
C ALA A 30 2.53 -11.61 2.24
N PHE A 31 1.73 -12.27 1.38
CA PHE A 31 1.35 -13.68 1.55
C PHE A 31 2.57 -14.61 1.52
N PHE A 32 3.49 -14.40 0.59
CA PHE A 32 4.72 -15.20 0.51
C PHE A 32 5.56 -15.09 1.80
N TYR A 33 5.73 -13.87 2.32
CA TYR A 33 6.41 -13.64 3.60
C TYR A 33 5.64 -14.22 4.79
N LEU A 34 4.31 -14.10 4.81
CA LEU A 34 3.47 -14.71 5.85
C LEU A 34 3.67 -16.23 5.89
N PHE A 35 3.59 -16.91 4.74
CA PHE A 35 3.83 -18.35 4.67
C PHE A 35 5.24 -18.73 5.09
N SER A 36 6.23 -17.94 4.68
CA SER A 36 7.63 -18.12 5.07
C SER A 36 7.85 -17.94 6.58
N SER A 37 7.01 -17.14 7.25
CA SER A 37 7.10 -16.85 8.70
C SER A 37 6.75 -18.04 9.59
N PHE A 38 6.08 -19.07 9.05
CA PHE A 38 5.75 -20.30 9.79
C PHE A 38 6.89 -21.33 9.83
N SER A 39 8.03 -21.01 9.21
CA SER A 39 9.24 -21.84 9.27
C SER A 39 9.84 -21.87 10.67
N ALA A 40 10.53 -22.96 11.01
CA ALA A 40 11.18 -23.13 12.32
C ALA A 40 12.20 -22.01 12.60
N GLU A 41 12.96 -21.61 11.58
CA GLU A 41 13.76 -20.39 11.55
C GLU A 41 13.25 -19.54 10.38
N ILE A 42 13.07 -18.24 10.60
CA ILE A 42 12.62 -17.34 9.54
C ILE A 42 13.69 -17.25 8.43
N PRO A 43 13.33 -17.36 7.15
CA PRO A 43 14.32 -17.52 6.07
C PRO A 43 15.26 -16.32 5.85
N TRP A 44 14.91 -15.14 6.36
CA TRP A 44 15.71 -13.91 6.26
C TRP A 44 16.54 -13.62 7.52
N ALA A 45 16.70 -14.58 8.43
CA ALA A 45 17.56 -14.44 9.62
C ALA A 45 18.97 -15.01 9.47
N SER A 46 19.23 -15.82 8.45
CA SER A 46 20.54 -16.45 8.25
C SER A 46 20.93 -16.54 6.77
N CYS A 47 22.23 -16.61 6.51
CA CYS A 47 22.80 -16.80 5.17
C CYS A 47 22.89 -18.28 4.76
N ARG A 48 22.30 -19.19 5.53
CA ARG A 48 22.44 -20.65 5.35
C ARG A 48 21.38 -21.25 4.42
N ASN A 49 20.96 -20.50 3.40
CA ASN A 49 19.95 -20.94 2.45
C ASN A 49 20.52 -21.14 1.04
N SER A 50 19.81 -21.90 0.21
CA SER A 50 20.24 -22.25 -1.14
C SER A 50 20.32 -21.06 -2.11
N TRP A 51 19.65 -19.95 -1.81
CA TRP A 51 19.66 -18.72 -2.62
C TRP A 51 20.72 -17.71 -2.17
N ASN A 52 21.40 -17.97 -1.05
CA ASN A 52 22.38 -17.04 -0.52
C ASN A 52 23.71 -17.14 -1.27
N THR A 53 24.40 -16.01 -1.42
CA THR A 53 25.74 -15.97 -2.02
C THR A 53 26.84 -15.91 -0.97
N GLU A 54 28.09 -16.08 -1.40
CA GLU A 54 29.26 -15.94 -0.53
C GLU A 54 29.43 -14.52 0.04
N SER A 55 28.80 -13.51 -0.57
CA SER A 55 28.77 -12.12 -0.06
C SER A 55 27.71 -11.86 1.00
N CYS A 56 26.85 -12.84 1.30
CA CYS A 56 25.85 -12.73 2.36
C CYS A 56 26.52 -12.70 3.72
N PHE A 57 26.17 -11.72 4.55
CA PHE A 57 26.75 -11.55 5.87
C PHE A 57 25.71 -11.30 6.98
N GLU A 58 25.81 -12.06 8.07
CA GLU A 58 24.97 -11.95 9.27
C GLU A 58 25.56 -10.90 10.23
N PHE A 59 25.36 -9.62 9.93
CA PHE A 59 25.88 -8.49 10.72
C PHE A 59 25.55 -8.57 12.22
N ASP A 60 24.38 -9.12 12.56
CA ASP A 60 23.86 -9.11 13.93
C ASP A 60 24.46 -10.22 14.83
N LYS A 61 25.19 -11.19 14.24
CA LYS A 61 25.84 -12.30 14.96
C LYS A 61 27.36 -12.23 14.95
N ALA A 62 27.94 -11.20 14.33
CA ALA A 62 29.38 -11.04 14.24
C ALA A 62 29.94 -10.48 15.57
N ASN A 63 30.76 -11.27 16.28
CA ASN A 63 31.50 -10.76 17.43
C ASN A 63 32.48 -9.66 16.96
N VAL A 64 32.31 -8.45 17.50
CA VAL A 64 33.11 -7.22 17.25
C VAL A 64 34.57 -7.34 17.74
N SER A 65 35.08 -8.57 17.95
CA SER A 65 36.45 -8.83 18.41
C SER A 65 37.48 -8.92 17.28
N SER A 66 37.04 -8.90 16.02
CA SER A 66 37.94 -8.99 14.86
C SER A 66 37.83 -7.73 14.03
N ASN A 67 38.99 -7.13 13.77
CA ASN A 67 39.20 -5.91 13.00
C ASN A 67 38.78 -6.14 11.53
N TRP A 68 37.48 -6.19 11.27
CA TRP A 68 36.92 -6.46 9.96
C TRP A 68 36.48 -5.16 9.32
N THR A 69 37.13 -4.83 8.21
CA THR A 69 36.49 -4.03 7.17
C THR A 69 35.44 -4.92 6.52
N ALA A 70 34.15 -4.60 6.72
CA ALA A 70 33.09 -5.18 5.92
C ALA A 70 33.50 -5.09 4.44
N ALA A 71 33.46 -6.21 3.72
CA ALA A 71 33.71 -6.16 2.28
C ALA A 71 32.73 -5.15 1.67
N ALA A 72 33.22 -4.25 0.82
CA ALA A 72 32.42 -3.16 0.24
C ALA A 72 31.14 -3.63 -0.47
N ASN A 73 31.06 -4.93 -0.80
CA ASN A 73 29.94 -5.57 -1.50
C ASN A 73 29.15 -6.56 -0.63
N ALA A 74 29.26 -6.51 0.70
CA ALA A 74 28.53 -7.43 1.58
C ALA A 74 27.02 -7.12 1.58
N THR A 75 26.19 -8.17 1.49
CA THR A 75 24.73 -8.09 1.46
C THR A 75 24.13 -8.75 2.71
N THR A 76 22.90 -8.36 3.07
CA THR A 76 22.23 -8.91 4.26
C THR A 76 21.35 -10.10 3.89
N PRO A 77 21.07 -11.05 4.81
CA PRO A 77 20.16 -12.16 4.55
C PRO A 77 18.77 -11.70 4.06
N ALA A 78 18.25 -10.60 4.62
CA ALA A 78 16.96 -10.03 4.23
C ALA A 78 16.98 -9.44 2.82
N THR A 79 18.07 -8.75 2.44
CA THR A 79 18.27 -8.24 1.07
C THR A 79 18.30 -9.39 0.08
N GLU A 80 19.09 -10.42 0.34
CA GLU A 80 19.18 -11.57 -0.58
C GLU A 80 17.90 -12.41 -0.62
N PHE A 81 17.19 -12.53 0.49
CA PHE A 81 15.87 -13.17 0.50
C PHE A 81 14.90 -12.42 -0.43
N TRP A 82 14.84 -11.08 -0.32
CA TRP A 82 14.00 -10.27 -1.19
C TRP A 82 14.41 -10.34 -2.66
N GLU A 83 15.67 -10.05 -2.96
CA GLU A 83 16.16 -9.91 -4.34
C GLU A 83 16.26 -11.26 -5.05
N ARG A 84 16.76 -12.31 -4.38
CA ARG A 84 17.07 -13.59 -5.04
C ARG A 84 15.98 -14.64 -4.83
N ARG A 85 15.39 -14.75 -3.64
CA ARG A 85 14.40 -15.80 -3.34
C ARG A 85 12.98 -15.38 -3.70
N VAL A 86 12.55 -14.21 -3.26
CA VAL A 86 11.19 -13.70 -3.51
C VAL A 86 11.08 -13.28 -4.97
N LEU A 87 11.83 -12.25 -5.37
CA LEU A 87 11.75 -11.67 -6.70
C LEU A 87 12.52 -12.48 -7.75
N GLY A 88 13.73 -12.92 -7.42
CA GLY A 88 14.66 -13.44 -8.44
C GLY A 88 15.02 -12.35 -9.44
N ILE A 89 15.30 -11.14 -8.97
CA ILE A 89 15.37 -9.93 -9.79
C ILE A 89 16.34 -10.07 -10.97
N SER A 90 15.87 -9.71 -12.17
CA SER A 90 16.71 -9.69 -13.37
C SER A 90 17.70 -8.53 -13.38
N GLN A 91 18.64 -8.50 -14.33
CA GLN A 91 19.62 -7.41 -14.42
C GLN A 91 18.99 -6.07 -14.85
N GLY A 92 17.84 -6.10 -15.51
CA GLY A 92 17.15 -4.91 -15.96
C GLY A 92 15.80 -5.19 -16.60
N ILE A 93 15.08 -4.12 -16.94
CA ILE A 93 13.72 -4.19 -17.49
C ILE A 93 13.64 -4.87 -18.87
N GLU A 94 14.74 -4.86 -19.63
CA GLU A 94 14.83 -5.52 -20.94
C GLU A 94 14.79 -7.05 -20.81
N GLU A 95 15.22 -7.57 -19.65
CA GLU A 95 15.22 -8.98 -19.32
C GLU A 95 14.04 -9.29 -18.40
N ILE A 96 12.88 -9.60 -18.98
CA ILE A 96 11.66 -9.91 -18.20
C ILE A 96 11.87 -11.16 -17.31
N GLY A 97 12.70 -12.09 -17.78
CA GLY A 97 13.03 -13.33 -17.09
C GLY A 97 11.85 -14.30 -16.96
N SER A 98 11.95 -15.21 -16.00
CA SER A 98 10.95 -16.27 -15.78
C SER A 98 9.82 -15.83 -14.85
N LEU A 99 8.67 -16.53 -14.92
CA LEU A 99 7.56 -16.31 -13.99
C LEU A 99 7.89 -16.92 -12.62
N ARG A 100 7.78 -16.14 -11.55
CA ARG A 100 7.94 -16.64 -10.17
C ARG A 100 6.66 -17.36 -9.74
N TRP A 101 6.62 -18.67 -9.94
CA TRP A 101 5.43 -19.49 -9.68
C TRP A 101 4.88 -19.38 -8.26
N ASP A 102 5.75 -19.31 -7.25
CA ASP A 102 5.32 -19.12 -5.86
C ASP A 102 4.54 -17.81 -5.68
N LEU A 103 5.00 -16.73 -6.31
CA LEU A 103 4.33 -15.43 -6.29
C LEU A 103 3.06 -15.44 -7.14
N ALA A 104 3.05 -16.14 -8.28
CA ALA A 104 1.86 -16.29 -9.10
C ALA A 104 0.74 -17.03 -8.33
N LEU A 105 1.08 -18.02 -7.51
CA LEU A 105 0.12 -18.70 -6.62
C LEU A 105 -0.36 -17.78 -5.48
N CYS A 106 0.52 -17.01 -4.87
CA CYS A 106 0.14 -16.01 -3.86
C CYS A 106 -0.76 -14.92 -4.46
N LEU A 107 -0.49 -14.50 -5.70
CA LEU A 107 -1.29 -13.56 -6.46
C LEU A 107 -2.68 -14.14 -6.75
N LEU A 108 -2.76 -15.39 -7.19
CA LEU A 108 -4.02 -16.09 -7.40
C LEU A 108 -4.84 -16.16 -6.11
N LEU A 109 -4.20 -16.50 -4.99
CA LEU A 109 -4.83 -16.52 -3.67
C LEU A 109 -5.40 -15.14 -3.29
N ALA A 110 -4.61 -14.07 -3.47
CA ALA A 110 -5.05 -12.71 -3.19
C ALA A 110 -6.29 -12.32 -4.01
N TRP A 111 -6.32 -12.66 -5.31
CA TRP A 111 -7.50 -12.42 -6.16
C TRP A 111 -8.72 -13.23 -5.74
N ILE A 112 -8.54 -14.49 -5.35
CA ILE A 112 -9.65 -15.34 -4.86
C ILE A 112 -10.26 -14.73 -3.59
N ILE A 113 -9.42 -14.31 -2.63
CA ILE A 113 -9.89 -13.64 -1.41
C ILE A 113 -10.63 -12.36 -1.76
N CYS A 114 -10.04 -11.48 -2.59
CA CYS A 114 -10.68 -10.23 -3.00
C CYS A 114 -12.03 -10.45 -3.70
N TYR A 115 -12.12 -11.45 -4.58
CA TYR A 115 -13.36 -11.81 -5.26
C TYR A 115 -14.47 -12.12 -4.26
N PHE A 116 -14.24 -13.03 -3.31
CA PHE A 116 -15.26 -13.41 -2.33
C PHE A 116 -15.61 -12.30 -1.34
N CYS A 117 -14.67 -11.41 -1.01
CA CYS A 117 -14.96 -10.24 -0.18
C CYS A 117 -15.92 -9.26 -0.87
N VAL A 118 -15.75 -9.04 -2.18
CA VAL A 118 -16.46 -8.01 -2.97
C VAL A 118 -17.66 -8.55 -3.78
N TRP A 119 -17.85 -9.86 -3.88
CA TRP A 119 -18.84 -10.48 -4.78
C TRP A 119 -20.28 -9.97 -4.65
N LYS A 120 -20.76 -9.63 -3.43
CA LYS A 120 -22.10 -9.03 -3.19
C LYS A 120 -22.07 -7.52 -3.02
N GLY A 121 -20.98 -6.88 -3.47
CA GLY A 121 -20.70 -5.46 -3.37
C GLY A 121 -20.59 -4.97 -1.95
N VAL A 122 -20.92 -3.69 -1.73
CA VAL A 122 -20.83 -3.00 -0.43
C VAL A 122 -21.52 -3.72 0.73
N LYS A 123 -22.50 -4.61 0.47
CA LYS A 123 -23.15 -5.44 1.50
C LYS A 123 -22.25 -6.54 2.06
N SER A 124 -21.38 -7.13 1.23
CA SER A 124 -20.39 -8.13 1.65
C SER A 124 -19.13 -7.43 2.14
N THR A 125 -18.61 -6.48 1.34
CA THR A 125 -17.43 -5.70 1.69
C THR A 125 -17.60 -5.03 3.05
N GLY A 126 -18.74 -4.36 3.29
CA GLY A 126 -19.01 -3.70 4.57
C GLY A 126 -18.98 -4.63 5.78
N LYS A 127 -19.26 -5.94 5.64
CA LYS A 127 -19.16 -6.91 6.74
C LYS A 127 -17.71 -7.32 6.99
N VAL A 128 -16.95 -7.56 5.92
CA VAL A 128 -15.54 -7.96 5.99
C VAL A 128 -14.69 -6.84 6.59
N VAL A 129 -14.95 -5.59 6.16
CA VAL A 129 -14.25 -4.37 6.59
C VAL A 129 -14.33 -4.14 8.11
N TYR A 130 -15.37 -4.60 8.81
CA TYR A 130 -15.39 -4.53 10.28
C TYR A 130 -14.19 -5.23 10.92
N PHE A 131 -13.71 -6.32 10.34
CA PHE A 131 -12.51 -7.00 10.81
C PHE A 131 -11.26 -6.44 10.13
N THR A 132 -11.26 -6.38 8.79
CA THR A 132 -10.05 -6.05 8.02
C THR A 132 -9.56 -4.62 8.24
N ALA A 133 -10.44 -3.66 8.54
CA ALA A 133 -10.03 -2.29 8.83
C ALA A 133 -9.72 -2.04 10.31
N THR A 134 -10.29 -2.80 11.25
CA THR A 134 -10.08 -2.56 12.70
C THR A 134 -8.90 -3.35 13.25
N PHE A 135 -8.69 -4.58 12.79
CA PHE A 135 -7.62 -5.44 13.28
C PHE A 135 -6.20 -4.88 13.03
N PRO A 136 -5.90 -4.19 11.91
CA PRO A 136 -4.63 -3.51 11.72
C PRO A 136 -4.32 -2.49 12.81
N TYR A 137 -5.30 -1.80 13.39
CA TYR A 137 -5.06 -0.88 14.51
C TYR A 137 -4.62 -1.62 15.77
N VAL A 138 -5.20 -2.80 16.04
CA VAL A 138 -4.78 -3.64 17.16
C VAL A 138 -3.33 -4.09 16.94
N MET A 139 -2.99 -4.55 15.73
CA MET A 139 -1.62 -4.93 15.39
C MET A 139 -0.67 -3.75 15.47
N LEU A 140 -1.08 -2.58 15.00
CA LEU A 140 -0.28 -1.37 15.07
C LEU A 140 0.04 -0.96 16.51
N VAL A 141 -0.93 -1.04 17.42
CA VAL A 141 -0.72 -0.78 18.85
C VAL A 141 0.24 -1.80 19.46
N VAL A 142 0.10 -3.10 19.11
CA VAL A 142 1.01 -4.15 19.59
C VAL A 142 2.43 -3.93 19.09
N LEU A 143 2.61 -3.60 17.81
CA LEU A 143 3.91 -3.31 17.21
C LEU A 143 4.52 -2.03 17.75
N LEU A 144 3.72 -0.99 17.99
CA LEU A 144 4.16 0.24 18.63
C LEU A 144 4.63 0.00 20.06
N ALA A 145 3.82 -0.70 20.87
CA ALA A 145 4.19 -1.05 22.23
C ALA A 145 5.51 -1.85 22.24
N ARG A 146 5.64 -2.82 21.33
CA ARG A 146 6.90 -3.56 21.20
C ARG A 146 8.05 -2.66 20.78
N GLY A 147 7.88 -1.85 19.73
CA GLY A 147 8.89 -0.93 19.20
C GLY A 147 9.41 0.03 20.26
N LEU A 148 8.53 0.61 21.07
CA LEU A 148 8.90 1.53 22.15
C LEU A 148 9.67 0.86 23.30
N THR A 149 9.53 -0.46 23.49
CA THR A 149 10.29 -1.22 24.51
C THR A 149 11.66 -1.66 24.06
N LEU A 150 12.01 -1.50 22.77
CA LEU A 150 13.32 -1.90 22.25
C LEU A 150 14.40 -0.87 22.59
N PRO A 151 15.65 -1.31 22.82
CA PRO A 151 16.76 -0.37 23.00
C PRO A 151 16.96 0.46 21.72
N GLY A 152 17.39 1.71 21.85
CA GLY A 152 17.59 2.61 20.70
C GLY A 152 16.33 3.20 20.07
N ALA A 153 15.12 2.78 20.47
CA ALA A 153 13.87 3.29 19.93
C ALA A 153 13.76 4.82 20.00
N ILE A 154 14.27 5.43 21.09
CA ILE A 154 14.26 6.88 21.28
C ILE A 154 15.05 7.63 20.19
N ASN A 155 16.15 7.05 19.69
CA ASN A 155 16.93 7.64 18.59
C ASN A 155 16.12 7.64 17.29
N GLY A 156 15.36 6.57 17.06
CA GLY A 156 14.39 6.46 15.97
C GLY A 156 13.31 7.54 16.01
N LEU A 157 12.71 7.74 17.18
CA LEU A 157 11.68 8.78 17.37
C LEU A 157 12.25 10.19 17.27
N ALA A 158 13.47 10.40 17.79
CA ALA A 158 14.17 11.67 17.63
C ALA A 158 14.40 11.94 16.14
N PHE A 159 14.91 10.99 15.37
CA PHE A 159 15.08 11.14 13.92
C PHE A 159 13.75 11.44 13.20
N TYR A 160 12.66 10.78 13.60
CA TYR A 160 11.34 11.00 13.01
C TYR A 160 10.76 12.40 13.26
N LEU A 161 10.94 12.93 14.48
CA LEU A 161 10.28 14.17 14.92
C LEU A 161 11.18 15.40 14.91
N TYR A 162 12.50 15.23 14.79
CA TYR A 162 13.43 16.35 14.85
C TYR A 162 13.17 17.31 13.69
N PRO A 163 12.72 18.55 13.97
CA PRO A 163 12.36 19.47 12.91
C PRO A 163 13.61 20.06 12.27
N ASP A 164 13.65 20.08 10.95
CA ASP A 164 14.61 20.86 10.17
C ASP A 164 13.89 21.99 9.42
N PRO A 165 13.78 23.19 10.00
CA PRO A 165 13.09 24.32 9.37
C PRO A 165 13.72 24.75 8.05
N THR A 166 14.99 24.44 7.81
CA THR A 166 15.68 24.83 6.56
C THR A 166 15.08 24.11 5.36
N ARG A 167 14.53 22.91 5.56
CA ARG A 167 13.82 22.13 4.53
C ARG A 167 12.51 22.78 4.10
N LEU A 168 11.89 23.64 4.89
CA LEU A 168 10.63 24.30 4.53
C LEU A 168 10.78 25.34 3.40
N VAL A 169 12.01 25.79 3.14
CA VAL A 169 12.34 26.67 2.01
C VAL A 169 12.34 25.90 0.68
N ASP A 170 12.56 24.59 0.72
CA ASP A 170 12.58 23.72 -0.46
C ASP A 170 11.15 23.49 -0.98
N PRO A 171 10.80 23.95 -2.21
CA PRO A 171 9.48 23.73 -2.78
C PRO A 171 9.12 22.25 -2.93
N GLN A 172 10.13 21.38 -3.07
CA GLN A 172 9.91 19.93 -3.19
C GLN A 172 9.19 19.37 -1.96
N VAL A 173 9.48 19.87 -0.76
CA VAL A 173 8.84 19.40 0.48
C VAL A 173 7.33 19.65 0.47
N TRP A 174 6.90 20.78 -0.11
CA TRP A 174 5.48 21.10 -0.25
C TRP A 174 4.79 20.30 -1.35
N MET A 175 5.50 20.03 -2.45
CA MET A 175 5.00 19.15 -3.51
C MET A 175 4.82 17.72 -2.99
N ASP A 176 5.80 17.20 -2.25
CA ASP A 176 5.74 15.88 -1.62
C ASP A 176 4.61 15.80 -0.59
N ALA A 177 4.45 16.82 0.26
CA ALA A 177 3.35 16.88 1.23
C ALA A 177 1.96 16.89 0.56
N GLY A 178 1.79 17.70 -0.50
CA GLY A 178 0.54 17.75 -1.26
C GLY A 178 0.23 16.43 -1.97
N ALA A 179 1.23 15.81 -2.61
CA ALA A 179 1.11 14.52 -3.25
C ALA A 179 0.76 13.41 -2.24
N GLN A 180 1.43 13.41 -1.07
CA GLN A 180 1.16 12.46 0.01
C GLN A 180 -0.29 12.53 0.49
N VAL A 181 -0.85 13.73 0.67
CA VAL A 181 -2.25 13.90 1.08
C VAL A 181 -3.19 13.38 -0.01
N LEU A 182 -3.03 13.81 -1.26
CA LEU A 182 -3.92 13.38 -2.35
C LEU A 182 -3.92 11.85 -2.53
N PHE A 183 -2.73 11.25 -2.47
CA PHE A 183 -2.54 9.81 -2.62
C PHE A 183 -3.10 9.05 -1.40
N SER A 184 -2.78 9.49 -0.18
CA SER A 184 -3.22 8.82 1.05
C SER A 184 -4.73 8.78 1.19
N PHE A 185 -5.44 9.82 0.75
CA PHE A 185 -6.91 9.85 0.76
C PHE A 185 -7.55 9.26 -0.50
N GLY A 186 -6.78 8.96 -1.56
CA GLY A 186 -7.32 8.50 -2.83
C GLY A 186 -8.26 9.52 -3.50
N ILE A 187 -8.00 10.82 -3.30
CA ILE A 187 -8.85 11.90 -3.82
C ILE A 187 -8.78 11.89 -5.35
N CYS A 188 -9.91 12.18 -6.00
CA CYS A 188 -10.03 12.21 -7.46
C CYS A 188 -9.78 10.89 -8.19
N GLN A 189 -9.64 9.76 -7.48
CA GLN A 189 -9.51 8.41 -8.06
C GLN A 189 -10.87 7.72 -8.30
N GLY A 190 -11.99 8.38 -7.98
CA GLY A 190 -13.35 7.84 -8.17
C GLY A 190 -13.83 6.89 -7.06
N SER A 191 -12.92 6.33 -6.26
CA SER A 191 -13.22 5.44 -5.13
C SER A 191 -14.20 6.04 -4.12
N LEU A 192 -13.92 7.26 -3.63
CA LEU A 192 -14.79 7.94 -2.68
C LEU A 192 -16.14 8.31 -3.30
N THR A 193 -16.17 8.66 -4.59
CA THR A 193 -17.41 8.94 -5.33
C THR A 193 -18.27 7.69 -5.45
N ALA A 194 -17.65 6.54 -5.75
CA ALA A 194 -18.35 5.26 -5.82
C ALA A 194 -18.91 4.84 -4.46
N LEU A 195 -18.14 4.96 -3.37
CA LEU A 195 -18.63 4.67 -2.02
C LEU A 195 -19.75 5.63 -1.60
N GLY A 196 -19.61 6.92 -1.93
CA GLY A 196 -20.61 7.94 -1.64
C GLY A 196 -21.95 7.69 -2.34
N SER A 197 -21.95 7.08 -3.54
CA SER A 197 -23.18 6.78 -4.30
C SER A 197 -24.07 5.73 -3.61
N TYR A 198 -23.49 4.90 -2.73
CA TYR A 198 -24.21 3.92 -1.92
C TYR A 198 -24.75 4.48 -0.60
N ASN A 199 -24.45 5.75 -0.27
CA ASN A 199 -24.85 6.36 0.98
C ASN A 199 -26.31 6.83 0.96
N LYS A 200 -26.89 7.05 2.14
CA LYS A 200 -28.23 7.64 2.28
C LYS A 200 -28.20 9.10 1.83
N TYR A 201 -29.24 9.53 1.15
CA TYR A 201 -29.37 10.90 0.63
C TYR A 201 -29.26 12.01 1.69
N ASN A 202 -29.70 11.74 2.93
CA ASN A 202 -29.65 12.69 4.06
C ASN A 202 -28.50 12.42 5.04
N ASN A 203 -27.48 11.67 4.65
CA ASN A 203 -26.32 11.41 5.50
C ASN A 203 -25.47 12.68 5.67
N ASP A 204 -24.96 12.92 6.87
CA ASP A 204 -24.02 14.02 7.13
C ASP A 204 -22.62 13.66 6.63
N CYS A 205 -22.39 13.90 5.34
CA CYS A 205 -21.11 13.63 4.70
C CYS A 205 -19.98 14.58 5.17
N TYR A 206 -20.31 15.74 5.75
CA TYR A 206 -19.30 16.68 6.25
C TYR A 206 -18.64 16.11 7.50
N LYS A 207 -19.45 15.64 8.45
CA LYS A 207 -18.95 14.96 9.66
C LYS A 207 -18.11 13.74 9.30
N ASP A 208 -18.58 12.91 8.37
CA ASP A 208 -17.84 11.71 7.93
C ASP A 208 -16.48 12.08 7.31
N THR A 209 -16.44 13.13 6.48
CA THR A 209 -15.20 13.61 5.86
C THR A 209 -14.22 14.14 6.91
N PHE A 210 -14.69 14.91 7.89
CA PHE A 210 -13.83 15.42 8.96
C PHE A 210 -13.23 14.29 9.80
N VAL A 211 -14.04 13.29 10.15
CA VAL A 211 -13.56 12.10 10.88
C VAL A 211 -12.56 11.30 10.04
N LEU A 212 -12.82 11.12 8.75
CA LEU A 212 -11.90 10.46 7.83
C LEU A 212 -10.53 11.16 7.80
N CYS A 213 -10.53 12.50 7.74
CA CYS A 213 -9.30 13.30 7.78
C CYS A 213 -8.48 13.06 9.05
N LEU A 214 -9.14 13.11 10.22
CA LEU A 214 -8.48 12.88 11.51
C LEU A 214 -7.95 11.45 11.64
N VAL A 215 -8.74 10.45 11.25
CA VAL A 215 -8.36 9.05 11.36
C VAL A 215 -7.22 8.73 10.40
N ASN A 216 -7.29 9.13 9.13
CA ASN A 216 -6.23 8.87 8.16
C ASN A 216 -4.90 9.55 8.56
N GLY A 217 -4.95 10.85 8.90
CA GLY A 217 -3.77 11.61 9.32
C GLY A 217 -3.19 11.09 10.64
N GLY A 218 -4.05 10.85 11.64
CA GLY A 218 -3.64 10.30 12.93
C GLY A 218 -3.04 8.90 12.82
N SER A 219 -3.64 8.03 12.01
CA SER A 219 -3.11 6.68 11.78
C SER A 219 -1.75 6.71 11.10
N SER A 220 -1.58 7.57 10.09
CA SER A 220 -0.29 7.76 9.41
C SER A 220 0.79 8.25 10.38
N PHE A 221 0.44 9.18 11.27
CA PHE A 221 1.35 9.69 12.29
C PHE A 221 1.75 8.60 13.29
N VAL A 222 0.78 7.85 13.83
CA VAL A 222 1.03 6.72 14.76
C VAL A 222 1.84 5.60 14.09
N ALA A 223 1.58 5.32 12.81
CA ALA A 223 2.38 4.36 12.04
C ALA A 223 3.84 4.79 11.91
N GLY A 224 4.10 6.10 11.79
CA GLY A 224 5.44 6.68 11.87
C GLY A 224 6.18 6.28 13.15
N PHE A 225 5.55 6.43 14.33
CA PHE A 225 6.15 5.99 15.59
C PHE A 225 6.47 4.49 15.60
N ALA A 226 5.55 3.65 15.10
CA ALA A 226 5.74 2.20 15.07
C ALA A 226 6.93 1.80 14.17
N ILE A 227 7.05 2.39 12.98
CA ILE A 227 8.15 2.11 12.06
C ILE A 227 9.48 2.66 12.57
N PHE A 228 9.52 3.94 12.95
CA PHE A 228 10.78 4.58 13.34
C PHE A 228 11.32 4.09 14.70
N SER A 229 10.47 3.64 15.63
CA SER A 229 10.96 2.98 16.86
C SER A 229 11.70 1.67 16.56
N VAL A 230 11.20 0.86 15.62
CA VAL A 230 11.85 -0.38 15.17
C VAL A 230 13.13 -0.09 14.37
N LEU A 231 13.14 0.94 13.51
CA LEU A 231 14.36 1.35 12.80
C LEU A 231 15.43 1.92 13.75
N GLY A 232 15.02 2.62 14.81
CA GLY A 232 15.92 3.10 15.87
C GLY A 232 16.61 1.95 16.60
N PHE A 233 15.87 0.87 16.86
CA PHE A 233 16.44 -0.38 17.39
C PHE A 233 17.45 -1.01 16.42
N MET A 234 17.09 -1.13 15.15
CA MET A 234 18.00 -1.68 14.14
C MET A 234 19.29 -0.86 14.01
N SER A 235 19.18 0.47 14.03
CA SER A 235 20.33 1.39 14.05
C SER A 235 21.21 1.19 15.29
N TYR A 236 20.60 0.99 16.47
CA TYR A 236 21.32 0.75 17.72
C TYR A 236 22.08 -0.58 17.73
N GLU A 237 21.45 -1.67 17.30
CA GLU A 237 22.09 -2.99 17.25
C GLU A 237 23.26 -3.04 16.25
N GLN A 238 23.15 -2.28 15.15
CA GLN A 238 24.16 -2.31 14.07
C GLN A 238 25.21 -1.21 14.17
N GLY A 239 25.00 -0.20 15.02
CA GLY A 239 25.86 0.97 15.09
C GLY A 239 25.87 1.82 13.82
N LEU A 240 24.85 1.70 12.96
CA LEU A 240 24.70 2.44 11.70
C LEU A 240 23.69 3.57 11.85
N PRO A 241 23.84 4.70 11.12
CA PRO A 241 22.87 5.79 11.16
C PRO A 241 21.50 5.36 10.59
N ILE A 242 20.42 5.93 11.12
CA ILE A 242 19.04 5.58 10.75
C ILE A 242 18.78 5.76 9.24
N SER A 243 19.41 6.76 8.62
CA SER A 243 19.32 7.03 7.18
C SER A 243 19.87 5.91 6.29
N GLU A 244 20.80 5.10 6.80
CA GLU A 244 21.39 3.97 6.05
C GLU A 244 20.59 2.68 6.22
N VAL A 245 19.90 2.51 7.35
CA VAL A 245 19.05 1.34 7.63
C VAL A 245 17.61 1.52 7.13
N ALA A 246 17.17 2.76 6.91
CA ALA A 246 15.88 3.08 6.33
C ALA A 246 15.91 2.87 4.80
N ALA A 247 15.30 1.78 4.34
CA ALA A 247 15.03 1.59 2.92
C ALA A 247 13.81 2.42 2.49
N SER A 248 13.69 2.71 1.19
CA SER A 248 12.54 3.39 0.60
C SER A 248 11.63 2.41 -0.18
N GLY A 249 10.39 2.82 -0.41
CA GLY A 249 9.42 2.03 -1.17
C GLY A 249 9.17 0.63 -0.59
N PRO A 250 8.99 -0.41 -1.43
CA PRO A 250 8.79 -1.79 -0.96
C PRO A 250 9.93 -2.30 -0.07
N GLY A 251 11.16 -1.81 -0.25
CA GLY A 251 12.32 -2.23 0.55
C GLY A 251 12.14 -1.97 2.04
N LEU A 252 11.40 -0.92 2.43
CA LEU A 252 11.13 -0.63 3.83
C LEU A 252 10.37 -1.78 4.52
N ALA A 253 9.32 -2.28 3.86
CA ALA A 253 8.45 -3.32 4.41
C ALA A 253 9.00 -4.74 4.21
N PHE A 254 9.77 -4.98 3.15
CA PHE A 254 10.21 -6.33 2.78
C PHE A 254 11.72 -6.60 2.99
N ILE A 255 12.50 -5.57 3.32
CA ILE A 255 13.94 -5.72 3.66
C ILE A 255 14.21 -5.19 5.07
N ALA A 256 13.98 -3.90 5.31
CA ALA A 256 14.34 -3.26 6.58
C ALA A 256 13.53 -3.82 7.76
N TYR A 257 12.21 -3.91 7.62
CA TYR A 257 11.35 -4.41 8.68
C TYR A 257 11.59 -5.90 9.00
N PRO A 258 11.66 -6.83 8.02
CA PRO A 258 11.93 -8.24 8.31
C PRO A 258 13.31 -8.45 8.93
N ARG A 259 14.31 -7.65 8.54
CA ARG A 259 15.62 -7.62 9.17
C ARG A 259 15.54 -7.21 10.64
N ALA A 260 14.85 -6.11 10.96
CA ALA A 260 14.68 -5.67 12.33
C ALA A 260 13.92 -6.71 13.19
N VAL A 261 12.88 -7.34 12.63
CA VAL A 261 12.14 -8.42 13.28
C VAL A 261 13.02 -9.63 13.58
N ALA A 262 13.95 -9.97 12.70
CA ALA A 262 14.85 -11.10 12.88
C ALA A 262 15.78 -10.98 14.10
N MET A 263 16.06 -9.74 14.53
CA MET A 263 16.87 -9.46 15.74
C MET A 263 16.04 -9.49 17.04
N MET A 264 14.70 -9.53 16.94
CA MET A 264 13.84 -9.55 18.12
C MET A 264 13.68 -10.97 18.66
N PRO A 265 13.47 -11.14 19.98
CA PRO A 265 13.03 -12.42 20.53
C PRO A 265 11.66 -12.80 19.94
N LEU A 266 11.50 -14.10 19.63
CA LEU A 266 10.31 -14.66 18.98
C LEU A 266 10.00 -14.01 17.61
N PRO A 267 10.95 -14.02 16.65
CA PRO A 267 10.83 -13.28 15.40
C PRO A 267 9.64 -13.72 14.55
N GLN A 268 9.24 -15.00 14.62
CA GLN A 268 8.07 -15.54 13.91
C GLN A 268 6.78 -14.81 14.31
N LEU A 269 6.59 -14.56 15.62
CA LEU A 269 5.38 -13.90 16.12
C LEU A 269 5.23 -12.50 15.52
N TRP A 270 6.30 -11.71 15.56
CA TRP A 270 6.29 -10.33 15.06
C TRP A 270 6.15 -10.28 13.55
N ALA A 271 6.81 -11.19 12.82
CA ALA A 271 6.66 -11.31 11.38
C ALA A 271 5.21 -11.63 10.98
N ILE A 272 4.59 -12.62 11.63
CA ILE A 272 3.18 -12.99 11.38
C ILE A 272 2.26 -11.80 11.64
N CYS A 273 2.39 -11.11 12.78
CA CYS A 273 1.59 -9.93 13.09
C CYS A 273 1.74 -8.83 12.03
N PHE A 274 2.97 -8.54 11.61
CA PHE A 274 3.25 -7.52 10.60
C PHE A 274 2.69 -7.88 9.23
N PHE A 275 2.95 -9.08 8.72
CA PHE A 275 2.49 -9.46 7.38
C PHE A 275 0.98 -9.68 7.31
N ILE A 276 0.33 -10.15 8.39
CA ILE A 276 -1.14 -10.13 8.48
C ILE A 276 -1.65 -8.69 8.41
N MET A 277 -1.06 -7.76 9.16
CA MET A 277 -1.43 -6.34 9.10
C MET A 277 -1.29 -5.77 7.69
N VAL A 278 -0.16 -6.02 7.00
CA VAL A 278 0.07 -5.58 5.62
C VAL A 278 -0.95 -6.16 4.64
N ILE A 279 -1.29 -7.45 4.77
CA ILE A 279 -2.32 -8.10 3.93
C ILE A 279 -3.68 -7.43 4.14
N LEU A 280 -4.09 -7.20 5.39
CA LEU A 280 -5.39 -6.60 5.70
C LEU A 280 -5.49 -5.16 5.20
N LEU A 281 -4.46 -4.34 5.44
CA LEU A 281 -4.38 -2.96 4.92
C LEU A 281 -4.41 -2.92 3.38
N GLY A 282 -3.69 -3.84 2.73
CA GLY A 282 -3.71 -3.94 1.27
C GLY A 282 -5.06 -4.41 0.74
N ALA A 283 -5.72 -5.34 1.43
CA ALA A 283 -7.00 -5.93 1.03
C ALA A 283 -8.12 -4.90 1.01
N ASP A 284 -8.22 -4.04 2.04
CA ASP A 284 -9.26 -3.00 2.10
C ASP A 284 -9.16 -2.02 0.92
N THR A 285 -7.94 -1.57 0.61
CA THR A 285 -7.69 -0.73 -0.57
C THR A 285 -8.10 -1.43 -1.86
N GLN A 286 -7.78 -2.72 -2.00
CA GLN A 286 -8.19 -3.51 -3.18
C GLN A 286 -9.71 -3.68 -3.28
N PHE A 287 -10.41 -3.87 -2.17
CA PHE A 287 -11.86 -4.00 -2.18
C PHE A 287 -12.52 -2.74 -2.72
N VAL A 288 -12.04 -1.57 -2.30
CA VAL A 288 -12.55 -0.27 -2.76
C VAL A 288 -12.21 -0.04 -4.23
N SER A 289 -10.99 -0.37 -4.67
CA SER A 289 -10.58 -0.24 -6.08
C SER A 289 -11.45 -1.09 -7.01
N LEU A 290 -11.70 -2.35 -6.64
CA LEU A 290 -12.60 -3.22 -7.38
C LEU A 290 -14.04 -2.70 -7.37
N GLU A 291 -14.54 -2.24 -6.22
CA GLU A 291 -15.90 -1.69 -6.14
C GLU A 291 -16.06 -0.45 -7.03
N CYS A 292 -15.05 0.41 -7.11
CA CYS A 292 -15.05 1.58 -8.00
C CYS A 292 -15.17 1.19 -9.48
N LEU A 293 -14.33 0.24 -9.94
CA LEU A 293 -14.38 -0.30 -11.30
C LEU A 293 -15.75 -0.94 -11.60
N MET A 294 -16.22 -1.77 -10.67
CA MET A 294 -17.50 -2.47 -10.80
C MET A 294 -18.69 -1.52 -10.84
N THR A 295 -18.71 -0.50 -9.97
CA THR A 295 -19.77 0.51 -9.91
C THR A 295 -19.85 1.28 -11.21
N SER A 296 -18.69 1.74 -11.72
CA SER A 296 -18.61 2.52 -12.96
C SER A 296 -19.13 1.75 -14.17
N VAL A 297 -18.71 0.50 -14.35
CA VAL A 297 -19.18 -0.35 -15.46
C VAL A 297 -20.66 -0.70 -15.31
N THR A 298 -21.11 -0.99 -14.08
CA THR A 298 -22.52 -1.33 -13.79
C THR A 298 -23.45 -0.14 -14.04
N ASP A 299 -23.01 1.08 -13.74
CA ASP A 299 -23.79 2.30 -13.93
C ASP A 299 -23.85 2.75 -15.40
N MET A 300 -22.83 2.43 -16.22
CA MET A 300 -22.88 2.65 -17.66
C MET A 300 -23.85 1.68 -18.37
N PHE A 301 -23.92 0.42 -17.91
CA PHE A 301 -24.76 -0.62 -18.54
C PHE A 301 -25.73 -1.28 -17.55
N PRO A 302 -26.66 -0.51 -16.94
CA PRO A 302 -27.48 -0.97 -15.83
C PRO A 302 -28.42 -2.11 -16.24
N ASN A 303 -28.98 -2.04 -17.45
CA ASN A 303 -29.90 -3.06 -17.99
C ASN A 303 -29.23 -4.44 -18.18
N VAL A 304 -27.90 -4.45 -18.30
CA VAL A 304 -27.10 -5.67 -18.51
C VAL A 304 -26.64 -6.25 -17.18
N PHE A 305 -26.02 -5.43 -16.31
CA PHE A 305 -25.30 -5.91 -15.13
C PHE A 305 -26.09 -5.84 -13.81
N ARG A 306 -27.16 -5.04 -13.69
CA ARG A 306 -28.02 -5.00 -12.48
C ARG A 306 -29.00 -6.18 -12.39
N ARG A 307 -28.68 -7.31 -13.04
CA ARG A 307 -29.45 -8.56 -12.96
C ARG A 307 -28.72 -9.55 -12.04
N ALA A 308 -29.46 -10.49 -11.45
CA ALA A 308 -28.90 -11.52 -10.59
C ALA A 308 -27.73 -12.25 -11.28
N TYR A 309 -26.67 -12.56 -10.53
CA TYR A 309 -25.47 -13.28 -10.94
C TYR A 309 -24.56 -12.58 -11.96
N ARG A 310 -25.05 -11.57 -12.69
CA ARG A 310 -24.26 -10.89 -13.73
C ARG A 310 -23.21 -9.94 -13.18
N ARG A 311 -23.46 -9.34 -12.01
CA ARG A 311 -22.44 -8.58 -11.27
C ARG A 311 -21.30 -9.49 -10.82
N GLU A 312 -21.64 -10.65 -10.25
CA GLU A 312 -20.65 -11.63 -9.81
C GLU A 312 -19.80 -12.15 -10.99
N LEU A 313 -20.41 -12.35 -12.15
CA LEU A 313 -19.70 -12.76 -13.37
C LEU A 313 -18.81 -11.64 -13.92
N LEU A 314 -19.28 -10.38 -13.89
CA LEU A 314 -18.47 -9.22 -14.28
C LEU A 314 -17.26 -9.07 -13.36
N LEU A 315 -17.44 -9.21 -12.05
CA LEU A 315 -16.33 -9.19 -11.09
C LEU A 315 -15.34 -10.31 -11.36
N LEU A 316 -15.82 -11.54 -11.63
CA LEU A 316 -14.95 -12.67 -11.96
C LEU A 316 -14.13 -12.40 -13.22
N CYS A 317 -14.75 -11.84 -14.26
CA CYS A 317 -14.08 -11.44 -15.48
C CYS A 317 -13.00 -10.38 -15.20
N LEU A 318 -13.35 -9.34 -14.44
CA LEU A 318 -12.43 -8.27 -14.08
C LEU A 318 -11.22 -8.80 -13.28
N CYS A 319 -11.47 -9.58 -12.23
CA CYS A 319 -10.41 -10.21 -11.43
C CYS A 319 -9.52 -11.13 -12.28
N SER A 320 -10.11 -11.88 -13.23
CA SER A 320 -9.35 -12.76 -14.12
C SER A 320 -8.45 -11.95 -15.06
N VAL A 321 -8.97 -10.90 -15.69
CA VAL A 321 -8.17 -10.01 -16.56
C VAL A 321 -7.04 -9.35 -15.76
N CYS A 322 -7.34 -8.81 -14.59
CA CYS A 322 -6.32 -8.20 -13.73
C CYS A 322 -5.29 -9.21 -13.22
N PHE A 323 -5.68 -10.47 -12.96
CA PHE A 323 -4.75 -11.55 -12.62
C PHE A 323 -3.76 -11.83 -13.77
N PHE A 324 -4.25 -12.01 -14.99
CA PHE A 324 -3.38 -12.28 -16.15
C PHE A 324 -2.44 -11.11 -16.45
N LEU A 325 -2.91 -9.86 -16.31
CA LEU A 325 -2.04 -8.68 -16.40
C LEU A 325 -1.01 -8.64 -15.27
N GLY A 326 -1.43 -9.01 -14.05
CA GLY A 326 -0.56 -9.09 -12.88
C GLY A 326 0.54 -10.15 -12.98
N LEU A 327 0.39 -11.18 -13.82
CA LEU A 327 1.45 -12.17 -14.05
C LEU A 327 2.75 -11.54 -14.59
N LEU A 328 2.64 -10.46 -15.37
CA LEU A 328 3.81 -9.71 -15.83
C LEU A 328 4.58 -9.08 -14.65
N LEU A 329 3.88 -8.65 -13.60
CA LEU A 329 4.49 -7.98 -12.45
C LEU A 329 5.10 -8.96 -11.41
N VAL A 330 4.86 -10.27 -11.58
CA VAL A 330 5.46 -11.33 -10.77
C VAL A 330 6.48 -12.17 -11.56
N THR A 331 7.00 -11.65 -12.67
CA THR A 331 8.23 -12.17 -13.28
C THR A 331 9.47 -11.61 -12.59
N GLU A 332 10.65 -12.13 -12.94
CA GLU A 332 11.95 -11.66 -12.43
C GLU A 332 12.20 -10.16 -12.71
N GLY A 333 11.76 -9.66 -13.86
CA GLY A 333 11.77 -8.22 -14.19
C GLY A 333 10.57 -7.43 -13.68
N GLY A 334 9.62 -8.06 -12.97
CA GLY A 334 8.33 -7.50 -12.60
C GLY A 334 8.40 -6.26 -11.70
N LEU A 335 9.42 -6.18 -10.82
CA LEU A 335 9.61 -5.02 -9.94
C LEU A 335 9.86 -3.73 -10.74
N TYR A 336 10.60 -3.81 -11.85
CA TYR A 336 10.88 -2.64 -12.70
C TYR A 336 9.61 -2.09 -13.33
N PHE A 337 8.74 -2.97 -13.85
CA PHE A 337 7.43 -2.58 -14.38
C PHE A 337 6.54 -1.99 -13.28
N LEU A 338 6.55 -2.58 -12.09
CA LEU A 338 5.76 -2.09 -10.96
C LEU A 338 6.20 -0.67 -10.57
N GLN A 339 7.49 -0.41 -10.43
CA GLN A 339 8.01 0.92 -10.12
C GLN A 339 7.71 1.95 -11.21
N LEU A 340 7.80 1.54 -12.48
CA LEU A 340 7.44 2.39 -13.62
C LEU A 340 5.95 2.79 -13.58
N PHE A 341 5.06 1.82 -13.36
CA PHE A 341 3.63 2.09 -13.28
C PHE A 341 3.26 2.91 -12.05
N ASP A 342 3.87 2.64 -10.90
CA ASP A 342 3.64 3.40 -9.69
C ASP A 342 4.03 4.88 -9.88
N HIS A 343 5.22 5.13 -10.41
CA HIS A 343 5.74 6.48 -10.59
C HIS A 343 5.00 7.29 -11.66
N TYR A 344 4.72 6.70 -12.83
CA TYR A 344 4.17 7.44 -13.97
C TYR A 344 2.65 7.38 -14.12
N VAL A 345 1.99 6.32 -13.63
CA VAL A 345 0.55 6.13 -13.81
C VAL A 345 -0.22 6.43 -12.53
N CYS A 346 0.19 5.80 -11.42
CA CYS A 346 -0.58 5.82 -10.17
C CYS A 346 -0.29 7.03 -9.28
N SER A 347 0.88 7.65 -9.45
CA SER A 347 1.36 8.75 -8.62
C SER A 347 1.76 10.00 -9.43
N GLY A 348 2.18 11.04 -8.70
CA GLY A 348 2.81 12.23 -9.25
C GLY A 348 1.90 13.07 -10.16
N ASN A 349 2.47 13.50 -11.29
CA ASN A 349 1.88 14.51 -12.18
C ASN A 349 0.53 14.09 -12.78
N ASN A 350 0.33 12.80 -13.03
CA ASN A 350 -0.92 12.30 -13.61
C ASN A 350 -2.11 12.48 -12.64
N LEU A 351 -1.93 12.06 -11.39
CA LEU A 351 -2.95 12.22 -10.35
C LEU A 351 -3.25 13.70 -10.07
N LEU A 352 -2.20 14.54 -10.05
CA LEU A 352 -2.34 16.00 -9.88
C LEU A 352 -3.14 16.62 -11.02
N LEU A 353 -2.82 16.27 -12.28
CA LEU A 353 -3.55 16.76 -13.45
C LEU A 353 -5.03 16.35 -13.40
N LEU A 354 -5.32 15.09 -13.10
CA LEU A 354 -6.70 14.62 -12.94
C LEU A 354 -7.43 15.37 -11.82
N SER A 355 -6.75 15.62 -10.70
CA SER A 355 -7.32 16.35 -9.57
C SER A 355 -7.66 17.80 -9.91
N VAL A 356 -6.78 18.51 -10.64
CA VAL A 356 -7.02 19.87 -11.12
C VAL A 356 -8.18 19.89 -12.13
N CYS A 357 -8.16 18.99 -13.11
CA CYS A 357 -9.22 18.89 -14.12
C CYS A 357 -10.59 18.59 -13.49
N GLN A 358 -10.67 17.67 -12.52
CA GLN A 358 -11.91 17.37 -11.79
C GLN A 358 -12.38 18.57 -10.96
N SER A 359 -11.46 19.23 -10.26
CA SER A 359 -11.79 20.39 -9.42
C SER A 359 -12.32 21.56 -10.24
N ILE A 360 -11.72 21.86 -11.40
CA ILE A 360 -12.20 22.90 -12.33
C ILE A 360 -13.57 22.50 -12.90
N ALA A 361 -13.73 21.25 -13.33
CA ALA A 361 -14.98 20.76 -13.88
C ALA A 361 -16.12 20.89 -12.87
N ILE A 362 -15.93 20.43 -11.63
CA ILE A 362 -16.97 20.49 -10.60
C ILE A 362 -17.17 21.92 -10.10
N GLY A 363 -16.09 22.61 -9.75
CA GLY A 363 -16.14 23.89 -9.05
C GLY A 363 -16.56 25.06 -9.92
N TRP A 364 -16.07 25.15 -11.16
CA TRP A 364 -16.29 26.32 -12.02
C TRP A 364 -17.32 26.06 -13.11
N ILE A 365 -17.35 24.84 -13.65
CA ILE A 365 -18.21 24.54 -14.80
C ILE A 365 -19.57 24.03 -14.37
N TYR A 366 -19.61 23.08 -13.42
CA TYR A 366 -20.86 22.59 -12.83
C TYR A 366 -21.32 23.40 -11.61
N GLY A 367 -20.42 24.17 -10.99
CA GLY A 367 -20.66 24.84 -9.71
C GLY A 367 -21.85 25.81 -9.70
N GLU A 368 -22.11 26.52 -10.80
CA GLU A 368 -23.28 27.40 -10.90
C GLU A 368 -24.60 26.61 -10.94
N SER A 369 -24.62 25.44 -11.58
CA SER A 369 -25.79 24.55 -11.59
C SER A 369 -26.00 23.85 -10.23
N LEU A 370 -24.92 23.48 -9.53
CA LEU A 370 -24.95 22.81 -8.23
C LEU A 370 -25.41 23.73 -7.09
N LYS A 371 -25.14 25.05 -7.17
CA LYS A 371 -25.67 26.04 -6.22
C LYS A 371 -27.21 26.12 -6.24
N SER A 372 -27.84 25.74 -7.35
CA SER A 372 -29.31 25.70 -7.48
C SER A 372 -29.93 24.42 -6.91
N GLU A 373 -29.21 23.30 -6.91
CA GLU A 373 -29.62 22.03 -6.32
C GLU A 373 -29.18 21.96 -4.85
N SER A 374 -29.99 22.61 -4.01
CA SER A 374 -30.15 22.60 -2.53
C SER A 374 -29.32 21.72 -1.56
N GLN A 375 -28.53 20.71 -1.95
CA GLN A 375 -27.90 19.78 -1.00
C GLN A 375 -26.52 20.22 -0.48
N ILE A 376 -25.64 20.75 -1.33
CA ILE A 376 -24.31 21.22 -0.87
C ILE A 376 -24.50 22.40 0.08
N LEU A 377 -25.43 23.31 -0.24
CA LEU A 377 -25.84 24.39 0.66
C LEU A 377 -26.53 23.88 1.92
N ALA A 378 -27.39 22.84 1.86
CA ALA A 378 -28.04 22.29 3.05
C ALA A 378 -27.06 21.59 4.02
N CYS A 379 -26.03 20.92 3.52
CA CYS A 379 -24.94 20.38 4.35
C CYS A 379 -24.11 21.50 4.98
N LEU A 380 -23.74 22.54 4.21
CA LEU A 380 -22.97 23.69 4.72
C LEU A 380 -23.76 24.58 5.70
N HIS A 381 -25.08 24.72 5.52
CA HIS A 381 -25.93 25.53 6.41
C HIS A 381 -26.27 24.85 7.75
N ARG A 382 -26.15 23.52 7.84
CA ARG A 382 -26.39 22.78 9.11
C ARG A 382 -25.16 22.71 10.01
N SER A 383 -23.98 23.04 9.50
CA SER A 383 -22.71 23.07 10.23
C SER A 383 -22.35 24.46 10.81
N GLY A 384 -23.27 25.43 10.75
CA GLY A 384 -23.11 26.78 11.29
C GLY A 384 -23.82 26.97 12.62
#